data_AF-A0A0G0FS43-F1
#
_entry.id   AF-A0A0G0FS43-F1
#
_cell.length_a   1.000
_cell.length_b   1.000
_cell.length_c   1.000
_cell.angle_alpha   90.00
_cell.angle_beta   90.00
_cell.angle_gamma   90.00
#
_symmetry.space_group_name_H-M   'P 1'
#
loop_
_entity.id
_entity.type
_entity.pdbx_description
1 polymer ?
#
loop_
_entity_poly.entity_id
_entity_poly.type
_entity_poly.pdbx_seq_one_letter_code
_entity_poly.pdbx_strand_id
1 'polypeptide(L)' 'MEEYNLLGVKINCVSEQLAKELILSCLNSDSQHQIATVNPEFIVEAQTNDKFKQVFA' A
#
# COMPACT_ATOMS: atom_id res chain seq x y z
N MET A 1 -8.93 7.37 -6.73
CA MET A 1 -7.64 6.65 -6.61
C MET A 1 -7.77 5.38 -7.41
N GLU A 2 -6.86 5.16 -8.35
CA GLU A 2 -6.88 3.92 -9.13
C GLU A 2 -6.23 2.81 -8.32
N GLU A 3 -6.84 1.63 -8.30
CA GLU A 3 -6.35 0.46 -7.58
C GLU A 3 -6.01 -0.65 -8.57
N TYR A 4 -4.86 -1.27 -8.35
CA TYR A 4 -4.38 -2.41 -9.09
C TYR A 4 -4.17 -3.58 -8.14
N ASN A 5 -4.46 -4.79 -8.61
CA ASN A 5 -4.08 -6.02 -7.92
C ASN A 5 -3.05 -6.74 -8.80
N LEU A 6 -1.80 -6.79 -8.33
CA LEU A 6 -0.71 -7.41 -9.06
C LEU A 6 -0.21 -8.63 -8.28
N LEU A 7 -0.50 -9.82 -8.82
CA LEU A 7 -0.15 -11.11 -8.20
C LEU A 7 -0.64 -11.27 -6.73
N GLY A 8 -1.79 -10.66 -6.41
CA GLY A 8 -2.38 -10.70 -5.06
C GLY A 8 -1.89 -9.60 -4.13
N VAL A 9 -1.10 -8.63 -4.62
CA VAL A 9 -0.68 -7.43 -3.86
C VAL A 9 -1.52 -6.25 -4.33
N LYS A 10 -2.22 -5.59 -3.40
CA LYS A 10 -2.96 -4.35 -3.69
C LYS A 10 -2.02 -3.17 -3.81
N ILE A 11 -2.19 -2.38 -4.86
CA ILE A 11 -1.37 -1.21 -5.17
C ILE A 11 -2.31 -0.06 -5.51
N ASN A 12 -2.18 1.04 -4.79
CA ASN A 12 -2.91 2.26 -5.10
C ASN A 12 -2.02 3.22 -5.88
N CYS A 13 -2.45 3.59 -7.08
CA CYS A 13 -1.78 4.62 -7.87
C CYS A 13 -2.34 5.99 -7.46
N VAL A 14 -1.49 6.78 -6.80
CA VAL A 14 -1.82 8.11 -6.28
C VAL A 14 -0.84 9.13 -6.83
N SER A 15 -1.34 10.32 -7.13
CA SER A 15 -0.46 11.46 -7.39
C SER A 15 0.22 11.91 -6.10
N GLU A 16 1.35 12.62 -6.22
CA GLU A 16 2.05 13.17 -5.06
C GLU A 16 1.15 14.09 -4.22
N GLN A 17 0.33 14.93 -4.87
CA GLN A 17 -0.62 15.80 -4.19
C GLN A 17 -1.62 14.99 -3.36
N LEU A 18 -2.24 13.97 -3.97
CA LEU A 18 -3.21 13.14 -3.27
C LEU A 18 -2.56 12.34 -2.14
N ALA A 19 -1.32 11.88 -2.31
CA ALA A 19 -0.56 11.21 -1.25
C ALA A 19 -0.36 12.13 -0.03
N LYS A 20 -0.02 13.41 -0.24
CA LYS A 20 0.10 14.39 0.86
C LYS A 20 -1.24 14.61 1.57
N GLU A 21 -2.34 14.73 0.82
CA GLU A 21 -3.68 14.89 1.37
C GLU A 21 -4.09 13.66 2.22
N LEU A 22 -3.78 12.44 1.75
CA LEU A 22 -4.03 11.19 2.49
C LEU A 22 -3.17 11.08 3.76
N ILE A 23 -1.90 11.47 3.71
CA ILE A 23 -1.03 11.48 4.89
C ILE A 23 -1.57 12.45 5.94
N LEU A 24 -2.01 13.63 5.51
CA LEU A 24 -2.63 14.61 6.41
C LEU A 24 -3.95 14.09 7.02
N SER A 25 -4.76 13.36 6.27
CA SER A 25 -5.99 12.78 6.83
C SER A 25 -5.69 11.68 7.85
N CYS A 26 -4.68 10.83 7.61
CA CYS A 26 -4.21 9.84 8.57
C CYS A 26 -3.76 10.48 9.89
N LEU A 27 -3.00 11.58 9.83
CA LEU A 27 -2.52 12.31 11.00
C LEU A 27 -3.64 12.92 11.86
N ASN A 28 -4.80 13.22 11.24
CA ASN A 28 -5.94 13.82 11.91
C ASN A 28 -6.97 12.79 12.41
N SER A 29 -6.61 11.51 12.46
CA SER A 29 -7.48 10.43 12.90
C SER A 29 -6.91 9.71 14.11
N ASP A 30 -7.78 9.12 14.93
CA ASP A 30 -7.40 8.39 16.14
C ASP A 30 -7.26 6.87 15.88
N SER A 31 -6.76 6.51 14.70
CA SER A 31 -6.59 5.13 14.27
C SER A 31 -5.19 4.88 13.72
N GLN A 32 -4.73 3.64 13.80
CA GLN A 32 -3.48 3.23 13.19
C GLN A 32 -3.63 3.14 11.67
N HIS A 33 -2.66 3.69 10.94
CA HIS A 33 -2.58 3.63 9.49
C HIS A 33 -1.28 2.97 9.05
N GLN A 34 -1.34 2.13 8.02
CA GLN A 34 -0.17 1.55 7.38
C GLN A 34 -0.03 2.13 5.98
N ILE A 35 1.17 2.62 5.67
CA ILE A 35 1.51 3.17 4.35
C ILE A 35 2.74 2.43 3.86
N ALA A 36 2.70 1.95 2.62
CA ALA A 36 3.81 1.29 1.97
C ALA A 36 3.95 1.77 0.52
N THR A 37 5.17 2.06 0.11
CA THR A 37 5.51 2.36 -1.28
C THR A 37 5.85 1.04 -1.98
N VAL A 38 4.85 0.39 -2.55
CA VAL A 38 5.02 -0.92 -3.21
C VAL A 38 5.92 -0.76 -4.45
N ASN A 39 6.96 -1.57 -4.52
CA ASN A 39 7.87 -1.70 -5.66
C ASN A 39 7.90 -3.17 -6.17
N PRO A 40 8.57 -3.47 -7.30
CA PRO A 40 8.67 -4.84 -7.82
C PRO A 40 9.23 -5.86 -6.83
N GLU A 41 10.19 -5.48 -5.99
CA GLU A 41 10.79 -6.35 -4.98
C GLU A 41 9.74 -6.86 -3.97
N PHE A 42 8.79 -6.00 -3.58
CA PHE A 42 7.69 -6.39 -2.68
C PHE A 42 6.76 -7.41 -3.35
N ILE A 43 6.49 -7.24 -4.64
CA ILE A 43 5.65 -8.16 -5.41
C ILE A 43 6.29 -9.54 -5.48
N VAL A 44 7.62 -9.59 -5.70
CA VAL A 44 8.39 -10.84 -5.76
C VAL A 44 8.42 -11.53 -4.40
N GLU A 45 8.77 -10.81 -3.33
CA GLU A 45 8.80 -11.37 -1.96
C GLU A 45 7.44 -11.93 -1.54
N ALA A 46 6.36 -11.24 -1.87
CA ALA A 46 4.99 -11.69 -1.58
C ALA A 46 4.61 -13.01 -2.27
N GLN A 47 5.35 -13.49 -3.27
CA GLN A 47 5.07 -14.78 -3.91
C GLN A 47 5.68 -15.97 -3.15
N THR A 48 6.69 -15.76 -2.31
CA THR A 48 7.36 -16.83 -1.57
C THR A 48 7.19 -16.73 -0.06
N ASN A 49 6.62 -15.62 0.42
CA ASN A 49 6.44 -15.34 1.84
C ASN A 49 4.98 -14.99 2.15
N ASP A 50 4.21 -16.00 2.57
CA ASP A 50 2.78 -15.85 2.87
C ASP A 50 2.50 -14.81 3.96
N LYS A 51 3.38 -14.72 4.97
CA LYS A 51 3.24 -13.72 6.04
C LYS A 51 3.42 -12.30 5.49
N PHE A 52 4.37 -12.12 4.57
CA PHE A 52 4.57 -10.84 3.90
C PHE A 52 3.37 -10.51 3.03
N LYS A 53 2.88 -11.46 2.22
CA LYS A 53 1.70 -11.27 1.36
C LYS A 53 0.45 -10.86 2.14
N GLN A 54 0.22 -11.45 3.32
CA GLN A 54 -0.91 -11.14 4.19
C GLN A 54 -0.95 -9.68 4.66
N VAL A 55 0.19 -8.99 4.68
CA VAL A 55 0.25 -7.56 5.03
C VAL A 55 -0.32 -6.67 3.91
N PHE A 56 -0.37 -7.16 2.66
CA PHE A 56 -0.80 -6.40 1.48
C PHE A 56 -2.07 -6.94 0.81
N ALA A 57 -2.67 -8.01 1.35
CA ALA A 57 -3.86 -8.67 0.83
C ALA A 57 -5.14 -8.05 1.40
#